data_AF-A0A2A5HVX8-F1
#
_entry.id   AF-A0A2A5HVX8-F1
#
_cell.length_a   1.000
_cell.length_b   1.000
_cell.length_c   1.000
_cell.angle_alpha   90.00
_cell.angle_beta   90.00
_cell.angle_gamma   90.00
#
_symmetry.space_group_name_H-M   'P 1'
#
loop_
_entity.id
_entity.type
_entity.pdbx_description
1 polymer ?
#
loop_
_entity_poly.entity_id
_entity_poly.type
_entity_poly.pdbx_seq_one_letter_code
_entity_poly.pdbx_strand_id
1 'polypeptide(L)'
;MATLTNGKLAGKKVTQKIFPKLHKGVLAAVNAIVVHQTGAPSAQHTFNSYSNANANGAHFLIDKNGDIYQTALITQKTYHVGKLQSRCLQVKACSPEELTVATNILYAKGQSFAARVRNLHKHEQAKPYPDRYPSNNDSIGIEIVGEFSKPANAYAQVNAKQNASLKWLVSELESLLSLTSDDIYRHPEASRKHATEASTAQW
;
A
#
# COMPACT_ATOMS: atom_id res chain seq x y z
N MET A 1 -1.59 -6.14 23.64
CA MET A 1 -1.23 -7.02 22.53
C MET A 1 -2.48 -7.32 21.74
N ALA A 2 -2.46 -6.98 20.46
CA ALA A 2 -3.47 -7.44 19.52
C ALA A 2 -3.22 -8.91 19.14
N THR A 3 -4.22 -9.57 18.57
CA THR A 3 -4.09 -10.92 18.02
C THR A 3 -4.66 -10.97 16.61
N LEU A 4 -4.13 -11.87 15.79
CA LEU A 4 -4.69 -12.17 14.47
C LEU A 4 -5.52 -13.45 14.53
N THR A 5 -6.82 -13.32 14.29
CA THR A 5 -7.75 -14.45 14.24
C THR A 5 -8.60 -14.36 12.98
N ASN A 6 -8.53 -15.37 12.11
CA ASN A 6 -9.30 -15.44 10.86
C ASN A 6 -9.20 -14.17 10.00
N GLY A 7 -8.00 -13.60 9.90
CA GLY A 7 -7.73 -12.39 9.13
C GLY A 7 -8.20 -11.08 9.79
N LYS A 8 -8.69 -11.12 11.03
CA LYS A 8 -9.02 -9.94 11.83
C LYS A 8 -7.93 -9.63 12.86
N LEU A 9 -7.55 -8.37 12.96
CA LEU A 9 -6.70 -7.84 14.03
C LEU A 9 -7.60 -7.47 15.22
N ALA A 10 -7.67 -8.36 16.20
CA ALA A 10 -8.44 -8.17 17.41
C ALA A 10 -7.61 -7.40 18.45
N GLY A 11 -8.06 -6.20 18.82
CA GLY A 11 -7.42 -5.39 19.84
C GLY A 11 -8.25 -4.16 20.18
N LYS A 12 -8.10 -3.63 21.41
CA LYS A 12 -8.91 -2.49 21.91
C LYS A 12 -8.77 -1.21 21.08
N LYS A 13 -7.70 -1.08 20.29
CA LYS A 13 -7.41 0.08 19.45
C LYS A 13 -7.96 -0.01 18.03
N VAL A 14 -8.49 -1.17 17.63
CA VAL A 14 -8.93 -1.43 16.24
C VAL A 14 -10.43 -1.65 16.19
N THR A 15 -11.12 -0.77 15.47
CA THR A 15 -12.55 -0.91 15.18
C THR A 15 -12.74 -1.75 13.93
N GLN A 16 -13.56 -2.79 14.01
CA GLN A 16 -13.88 -3.64 12.86
C GLN A 16 -14.94 -2.95 11.99
N LYS A 17 -14.58 -2.55 10.77
CA LYS A 17 -15.48 -1.95 9.78
C LYS A 17 -15.23 -2.57 8.41
N ILE A 18 -15.45 -3.88 8.31
CA ILE A 18 -15.14 -4.66 7.11
C ILE A 18 -16.06 -4.29 5.96
N PHE A 19 -15.48 -4.01 4.79
CA PHE A 19 -16.16 -3.80 3.52
C PHE A 19 -15.86 -4.98 2.58
N PRO A 20 -16.76 -5.97 2.45
CA PRO A 20 -16.52 -7.15 1.61
C PRO A 20 -16.22 -6.82 0.14
N LYS A 21 -16.69 -5.66 -0.36
CA LYS A 21 -16.43 -5.20 -1.72
C LYS A 21 -14.95 -4.89 -1.99
N LEU A 22 -14.14 -4.74 -0.95
CA LEU A 22 -12.68 -4.61 -1.04
C LEU A 22 -11.97 -5.95 -1.24
N HIS A 23 -12.59 -7.10 -0.90
CA HIS A 23 -11.95 -8.42 -1.02
C HIS A 23 -11.91 -8.85 -2.49
N LYS A 24 -10.71 -9.13 -3.01
CA LYS A 24 -10.43 -9.50 -4.40
C LYS A 24 -9.86 -10.91 -4.55
N GLY A 25 -10.16 -11.77 -3.57
CA GLY A 25 -9.67 -13.14 -3.49
C GLY A 25 -8.67 -13.34 -2.36
N VAL A 26 -8.28 -14.59 -2.16
CA VAL A 26 -7.40 -15.01 -1.05
C VAL A 26 -6.02 -14.34 -1.15
N LEU A 27 -5.54 -13.85 -0.01
CA LEU A 27 -4.15 -13.45 0.21
C LEU A 27 -3.48 -14.54 1.06
N ALA A 28 -2.66 -15.36 0.43
CA ALA A 28 -2.08 -16.56 1.06
C ALA A 28 -0.95 -16.24 2.04
N ALA A 29 -0.19 -15.18 1.75
CA ALA A 29 0.92 -14.71 2.57
C ALA A 29 0.94 -13.18 2.55
N VAL A 30 1.40 -12.58 3.65
CA VAL A 30 1.66 -11.15 3.75
C VAL A 30 3.16 -10.99 3.93
N ASN A 31 3.83 -10.44 2.93
CA ASN A 31 5.27 -10.23 2.93
C ASN A 31 5.65 -8.78 3.22
N ALA A 32 4.68 -7.84 3.17
CA ALA A 32 4.95 -6.42 3.32
C ALA A 32 3.71 -5.60 3.64
N ILE A 33 3.95 -4.35 4.05
CA ILE A 33 2.94 -3.32 4.26
C ILE A 33 3.20 -2.16 3.30
N VAL A 34 2.14 -1.65 2.67
CA VAL A 34 2.19 -0.41 1.86
C VAL A 34 1.35 0.67 2.54
N VAL A 35 1.98 1.81 2.84
CA VAL A 35 1.37 2.96 3.50
C VAL A 35 0.94 4.00 2.47
N HIS A 36 -0.30 4.47 2.60
CA HIS A 36 -1.01 5.31 1.65
C HIS A 36 -1.59 6.56 2.33
N GLN A 37 -2.03 7.52 1.52
CA GLN A 37 -2.99 8.54 1.94
C GLN A 37 -4.23 8.52 1.04
N THR A 38 -5.40 8.70 1.63
CA THR A 38 -6.70 8.48 0.95
C THR A 38 -7.01 9.51 -0.13
N GLY A 39 -6.45 10.71 -0.03
CA GLY A 39 -6.87 11.87 -0.83
C GLY A 39 -8.23 12.45 -0.38
N ALA A 40 -8.81 11.93 0.70
CA ALA A 40 -10.15 12.26 1.18
C ALA A 40 -10.12 13.03 2.53
N PRO A 41 -11.14 13.85 2.82
CA PRO A 41 -11.18 14.70 4.01
C PRO A 41 -11.49 13.98 5.32
N SER A 42 -12.11 12.81 5.26
CA SER A 42 -12.55 12.06 6.44
C SER A 42 -12.58 10.56 6.18
N ALA A 43 -12.58 9.78 7.26
CA ALA A 43 -12.84 8.33 7.19
C ALA A 43 -14.19 8.05 6.51
N GLN A 44 -15.26 8.78 6.86
CA GLN A 44 -16.58 8.56 6.27
C GLN A 44 -16.60 8.76 4.75
N HIS A 45 -15.89 9.76 4.22
CA HIS A 45 -15.77 9.94 2.77
C HIS A 45 -15.10 8.74 2.11
N THR A 46 -14.05 8.22 2.74
CA THR A 46 -13.32 7.03 2.27
C THR A 46 -14.21 5.77 2.31
N PHE A 47 -14.97 5.59 3.40
CA PHE A 47 -15.92 4.48 3.56
C PHE A 47 -17.04 4.48 2.53
N ASN A 48 -17.51 5.65 2.11
CA ASN A 48 -18.48 5.75 1.03
C ASN A 48 -17.93 5.15 -0.27
N SER A 49 -16.65 5.41 -0.59
CA SER A 49 -15.97 4.82 -1.75
C SER A 49 -15.83 3.30 -1.62
N TYR A 50 -15.43 2.80 -0.46
CA TYR A 50 -15.28 1.36 -0.20
C TYR A 50 -16.60 0.59 -0.32
N SER A 51 -17.73 1.28 -0.21
CA SER A 51 -19.07 0.71 -0.36
C SER A 51 -19.50 0.55 -1.83
N ASN A 52 -18.71 1.04 -2.79
CA ASN A 52 -19.01 0.90 -4.21
C ASN A 52 -18.69 -0.50 -4.76
N ALA A 53 -19.41 -0.92 -5.79
CA ALA A 53 -19.05 -2.13 -6.53
C ALA A 53 -17.64 -1.98 -7.12
N ASN A 54 -16.84 -3.04 -7.07
CA ASN A 54 -15.45 -3.04 -7.54
C ASN A 54 -14.55 -1.98 -6.89
N ALA A 55 -14.87 -1.53 -5.67
CA ALA A 55 -14.05 -0.56 -4.95
C ALA A 55 -12.59 -1.00 -4.81
N ASN A 56 -11.70 -0.03 -4.90
CA ASN A 56 -10.30 -0.13 -4.48
C ASN A 56 -10.19 0.38 -3.04
N GLY A 57 -9.17 -0.07 -2.33
CA GLY A 57 -8.95 0.35 -0.95
C GLY A 57 -7.97 -0.55 -0.22
N ALA A 58 -7.72 -0.21 1.03
CA ALA A 58 -6.71 -0.84 1.88
C ALA A 58 -7.32 -1.75 2.95
N HIS A 59 -6.45 -2.44 3.69
CA HIS A 59 -6.84 -3.37 4.75
C HIS A 59 -7.15 -2.64 6.05
N PHE A 60 -6.46 -1.52 6.29
CA PHE A 60 -6.65 -0.64 7.43
C PHE A 60 -6.83 0.80 6.98
N LEU A 61 -7.55 1.58 7.79
CA LEU A 61 -7.69 3.02 7.66
C LEU A 61 -7.43 3.71 9.01
N ILE A 62 -6.65 4.80 8.99
CA ILE A 62 -6.38 5.65 10.16
C ILE A 62 -7.02 7.02 9.93
N ASP A 63 -8.02 7.38 10.76
CA ASP A 63 -8.70 8.67 10.65
C ASP A 63 -7.88 9.82 11.26
N LYS A 64 -8.26 11.07 10.99
CA LYS A 64 -7.56 12.28 11.45
C LYS A 64 -7.44 12.34 12.98
N ASN A 65 -8.35 11.73 13.73
CA ASN A 65 -8.31 11.67 15.19
C ASN A 65 -7.42 10.52 15.74
N GLY A 66 -6.86 9.68 14.88
CA GLY A 66 -6.05 8.51 15.24
C GLY A 66 -6.84 7.21 15.37
N ASP A 67 -8.16 7.20 15.15
CA ASP A 67 -8.93 5.95 15.18
C ASP A 67 -8.47 5.00 14.07
N ILE A 68 -8.28 3.73 14.43
CA ILE A 68 -7.86 2.68 13.50
C ILE A 68 -9.08 1.82 13.17
N TYR A 69 -9.34 1.67 11.87
CA TYR A 69 -10.37 0.81 11.33
C TYR A 69 -9.74 -0.32 10.55
N GLN A 70 -10.14 -1.56 10.82
CA GLN A 70 -9.89 -2.65 9.89
C GLN A 70 -11.02 -2.69 8.85
N THR A 71 -10.66 -2.52 7.58
CA THR A 71 -11.58 -2.33 6.46
C THR A 71 -11.64 -3.55 5.53
N ALA A 72 -10.62 -4.40 5.54
CA ALA A 72 -10.63 -5.72 4.91
C ALA A 72 -9.90 -6.76 5.77
N LEU A 73 -10.17 -8.04 5.51
CA LEU A 73 -9.47 -9.13 6.18
C LEU A 73 -8.06 -9.21 5.61
N ILE A 74 -7.05 -9.41 6.45
CA ILE A 74 -5.66 -9.56 5.98
C ILE A 74 -5.40 -10.87 5.21
N THR A 75 -6.37 -11.78 5.21
CA THR A 75 -6.36 -13.01 4.40
C THR A 75 -7.04 -12.81 3.03
N GLN A 76 -7.43 -11.59 2.71
CA GLN A 76 -8.08 -11.23 1.46
C GLN A 76 -7.31 -10.11 0.78
N LYS A 77 -6.91 -10.33 -0.47
CA LYS A 77 -6.31 -9.31 -1.31
C LYS A 77 -7.23 -8.11 -1.42
N THR A 78 -6.65 -6.91 -1.33
CA THR A 78 -7.31 -5.68 -1.79
C THR A 78 -6.54 -5.09 -2.98
N TYR A 79 -7.18 -4.18 -3.72
CA TYR A 79 -6.49 -3.43 -4.78
C TYR A 79 -6.07 -2.07 -4.23
N HIS A 80 -4.79 -1.94 -3.82
CA HIS A 80 -4.24 -0.72 -3.23
C HIS A 80 -2.91 -0.26 -3.85
N VAL A 81 -2.08 -1.17 -4.37
CA VAL A 81 -0.74 -0.84 -4.91
C VAL A 81 -0.79 -0.37 -6.37
N GLY A 82 -1.40 -1.18 -7.24
CA GLY A 82 -1.42 -0.91 -8.69
C GLY A 82 -0.20 -1.48 -9.43
N LYS A 83 0.26 -0.79 -10.47
CA LYS A 83 1.32 -1.27 -11.37
C LYS A 83 2.69 -0.94 -10.81
N LEU A 84 3.44 -1.98 -10.49
CA LEU A 84 4.76 -1.90 -9.88
C LEU A 84 5.76 -1.04 -10.68
N GLN A 85 6.64 -0.39 -9.94
CA GLN A 85 7.95 0.07 -10.42
C GLN A 85 8.98 -1.05 -10.28
N SER A 86 10.12 -0.89 -10.96
CA SER A 86 11.23 -1.82 -10.76
C SER A 86 12.00 -1.45 -9.49
N ARG A 87 12.01 -2.35 -8.52
CA ARG A 87 12.70 -2.12 -7.24
C ARG A 87 14.18 -1.88 -7.46
N CYS A 88 14.85 -2.75 -8.23
CA CYS A 88 16.28 -2.63 -8.48
C CYS A 88 16.66 -1.28 -9.14
N LEU A 89 15.81 -0.74 -10.04
CA LEU A 89 16.07 0.56 -10.66
C LEU A 89 15.91 1.70 -9.65
N GLN A 90 14.90 1.64 -8.78
CA GLN A 90 14.67 2.66 -7.76
C GLN A 90 15.80 2.69 -6.73
N VAL A 91 16.24 1.52 -6.25
CA VAL A 91 17.31 1.41 -5.25
C VAL A 91 18.71 1.38 -5.87
N LYS A 92 18.82 1.49 -7.20
CA LYS A 92 20.07 1.48 -7.98
C LYS A 92 20.95 0.24 -7.72
N ALA A 93 20.32 -0.93 -7.62
CA ALA A 93 20.98 -2.21 -7.33
C ALA A 93 20.64 -3.31 -8.35
N CYS A 94 20.29 -2.96 -9.60
CA CYS A 94 20.08 -3.96 -10.65
C CYS A 94 21.40 -4.66 -10.99
N SER A 95 21.32 -5.96 -11.29
CA SER A 95 22.38 -6.62 -12.06
C SER A 95 22.47 -5.99 -13.47
N PRO A 96 23.61 -6.12 -14.17
CA PRO A 96 23.74 -5.62 -15.55
C PRO A 96 22.67 -6.17 -16.50
N GLU A 97 22.30 -7.43 -16.35
CA GLU A 97 21.27 -8.11 -17.14
C GLU A 97 19.90 -7.52 -16.86
N GLU A 98 19.56 -7.37 -15.58
CA GLU A 98 18.27 -6.83 -15.18
C GLU A 98 18.12 -5.34 -15.54
N LEU A 99 19.20 -4.57 -15.41
CA LEU A 99 19.24 -3.17 -15.85
C LEU A 99 18.94 -3.08 -17.36
N THR A 100 19.53 -3.98 -18.16
CA THR A 100 19.31 -4.04 -19.61
C THR A 100 17.85 -4.37 -19.92
N VAL A 101 17.28 -5.40 -19.28
CA VAL A 101 15.89 -5.81 -19.50
C VAL A 101 14.91 -4.69 -19.11
N ALA A 102 15.03 -4.15 -17.90
CA ALA A 102 14.13 -3.11 -17.41
C ALA A 102 14.20 -1.83 -18.25
N THR A 103 15.40 -1.44 -18.68
CA THR A 103 15.62 -0.28 -19.58
C THR A 103 14.99 -0.52 -20.95
N ASN A 104 15.20 -1.69 -21.56
CA ASN A 104 14.60 -2.03 -22.85
C ASN A 104 13.07 -1.97 -22.82
N ILE A 105 12.45 -2.41 -21.72
CA ILE A 105 11.00 -2.29 -21.52
C ILE A 105 10.59 -0.81 -21.38
N LEU A 106 11.29 -0.05 -20.54
CA LEU A 106 10.93 1.34 -20.22
C LEU A 106 11.14 2.31 -21.37
N TYR A 107 12.06 2.02 -22.30
CA TYR A 107 12.39 2.88 -23.44
C TYR A 107 12.08 2.24 -24.79
N ALA A 108 11.26 1.17 -24.80
CA ALA A 108 10.81 0.51 -26.03
C ALA A 108 10.20 1.51 -27.02
N LYS A 109 10.85 1.67 -28.19
CA LYS A 109 10.38 2.55 -29.27
C LYS A 109 9.06 2.02 -29.84
N GLY A 110 8.19 2.94 -30.26
CA GLY A 110 6.88 2.61 -30.82
C GLY A 110 5.82 2.14 -29.80
N GLN A 111 6.15 2.06 -28.50
CA GLN A 111 5.18 1.73 -27.45
C GLN A 111 4.73 2.95 -26.64
N SER A 112 3.43 3.02 -26.36
CA SER A 112 2.88 4.05 -25.47
C SER A 112 3.46 3.92 -24.05
N PHE A 113 3.50 5.02 -23.31
CA PHE A 113 3.93 4.99 -21.90
C PHE A 113 3.13 3.97 -21.08
N ALA A 114 1.81 3.91 -21.27
CA ALA A 114 0.95 2.96 -20.57
C ALA A 114 1.29 1.49 -20.91
N ALA A 115 1.67 1.20 -22.16
CA ALA A 115 2.13 -0.14 -22.55
C ALA A 115 3.45 -0.50 -21.86
N ARG A 116 4.44 0.41 -21.88
CA ARG A 116 5.74 0.22 -21.23
C ARG A 116 5.60 -0.02 -19.73
N VAL A 117 4.74 0.75 -19.05
CA VAL A 117 4.43 0.54 -17.62
C VAL A 117 3.75 -0.81 -17.36
N ARG A 118 2.81 -1.24 -18.21
CA ARG A 118 2.19 -2.57 -18.08
C ARG A 118 3.21 -3.69 -18.28
N ASN A 119 4.10 -3.54 -19.25
CA ASN A 119 5.12 -4.54 -19.55
C ASN A 119 6.13 -4.64 -18.41
N LEU A 120 6.58 -3.51 -17.85
CA LEU A 120 7.47 -3.54 -16.69
C LEU A 120 6.78 -4.17 -15.48
N HIS A 121 5.51 -3.81 -15.22
CA HIS A 121 4.76 -4.43 -14.14
C HIS A 121 4.66 -5.96 -14.28
N LYS A 122 4.42 -6.47 -15.50
CA LYS A 122 4.41 -7.92 -15.77
C LYS A 122 5.78 -8.55 -15.51
N HIS A 123 6.86 -7.89 -15.93
CA HIS A 123 8.23 -8.33 -15.66
C HIS A 123 8.51 -8.41 -14.17
N GLU A 124 8.17 -7.35 -13.41
CA GLU A 124 8.36 -7.34 -11.96
C GLU A 124 7.52 -8.42 -11.27
N GLN A 125 6.27 -8.64 -11.68
CA GLN A 125 5.40 -9.68 -11.09
C GLN A 125 5.96 -11.10 -11.24
N ALA A 126 6.85 -11.35 -12.21
CA ALA A 126 7.50 -12.65 -12.36
C ALA A 126 8.63 -12.89 -11.35
N LYS A 127 9.09 -11.84 -10.65
CA LYS A 127 10.16 -11.92 -9.66
C LYS A 127 9.60 -12.29 -8.28
N PRO A 128 10.35 -13.05 -7.47
CA PRO A 128 9.98 -13.25 -6.07
C PRO A 128 10.11 -11.94 -5.29
N TYR A 129 9.39 -11.82 -4.18
CA TYR A 129 9.75 -10.85 -3.14
C TYR A 129 10.98 -11.38 -2.39
N PRO A 130 12.00 -10.56 -2.05
CA PRO A 130 12.05 -9.10 -2.16
C PRO A 130 12.76 -8.54 -3.41
N ASP A 131 12.98 -9.33 -4.46
CA ASP A 131 13.63 -8.83 -5.70
C ASP A 131 12.79 -7.79 -6.44
N ARG A 132 11.47 -7.78 -6.20
CA ARG A 132 10.52 -6.73 -6.58
C ARG A 132 9.90 -6.06 -5.37
N TYR A 133 9.25 -4.92 -5.59
CA TYR A 133 8.37 -4.32 -4.60
C TYR A 133 7.16 -5.23 -4.30
N PRO A 134 6.56 -5.09 -3.11
CA PRO A 134 5.35 -5.84 -2.78
C PRO A 134 4.16 -5.41 -3.65
N SER A 135 3.20 -6.31 -3.81
CA SER A 135 2.03 -6.12 -4.66
C SER A 135 0.75 -6.48 -3.93
N ASN A 136 -0.40 -6.21 -4.54
CA ASN A 136 -1.70 -6.65 -4.00
C ASN A 136 -1.74 -8.17 -3.69
N ASN A 137 -0.90 -9.00 -4.31
CA ASN A 137 -0.92 -10.46 -4.11
C ASN A 137 -0.12 -10.92 -2.88
N ASP A 138 0.61 -10.03 -2.21
CA ASP A 138 1.50 -10.38 -1.09
C ASP A 138 1.72 -9.24 -0.10
N SER A 139 0.81 -8.25 -0.07
CA SER A 139 0.91 -7.11 0.83
C SER A 139 -0.42 -6.71 1.41
N ILE A 140 -0.36 -6.12 2.59
CA ILE A 140 -1.48 -5.37 3.15
C ILE A 140 -1.27 -3.87 2.96
N GLY A 141 -2.38 -3.14 2.98
CA GLY A 141 -2.39 -1.68 2.80
C GLY A 141 -2.88 -1.00 4.06
N ILE A 142 -2.27 0.13 4.41
CA ILE A 142 -2.75 1.05 5.45
C ILE A 142 -3.00 2.41 4.80
N GLU A 143 -4.26 2.86 4.81
CA GLU A 143 -4.64 4.18 4.31
C GLU A 143 -4.77 5.20 5.46
N ILE A 144 -4.06 6.33 5.35
CA ILE A 144 -4.16 7.43 6.30
C ILE A 144 -5.05 8.51 5.71
N VAL A 145 -6.08 8.94 6.44
CA VAL A 145 -6.97 10.01 5.97
C VAL A 145 -6.19 11.30 5.78
N GLY A 146 -6.15 11.81 4.55
CA GLY A 146 -5.43 13.02 4.22
C GLY A 146 -5.74 13.47 2.80
N GLU A 147 -6.17 14.72 2.65
CA GLU A 147 -6.59 15.30 1.37
C GLU A 147 -5.39 15.61 0.49
N PHE A 148 -5.60 15.56 -0.83
CA PHE A 148 -4.64 16.11 -1.78
C PHE A 148 -5.01 17.56 -2.12
N SER A 149 -4.11 18.49 -1.81
CA SER A 149 -4.22 19.89 -2.20
C SER A 149 -3.69 20.08 -3.62
N LYS A 150 -4.58 20.40 -4.57
CA LYS A 150 -4.17 20.77 -5.94
C LYS A 150 -3.30 22.03 -5.97
N PRO A 151 -3.62 23.12 -5.24
CA PRO A 151 -2.78 24.32 -5.23
C PRO A 151 -1.36 24.06 -4.70
N ALA A 152 -1.23 23.27 -3.63
CA ALA A 152 0.08 22.90 -3.08
C ALA A 152 0.75 21.74 -3.84
N ASN A 153 0.02 21.11 -4.77
CA ASN A 153 0.38 19.87 -5.42
C ASN A 153 0.93 18.83 -4.41
N ALA A 154 0.24 18.65 -3.28
CA ALA A 154 0.71 17.81 -2.19
C ALA A 154 -0.41 17.24 -1.32
N TYR A 155 -0.16 16.08 -0.71
CA TYR A 155 -1.01 15.56 0.34
C TYR A 155 -0.85 16.36 1.64
N ALA A 156 -1.94 16.44 2.40
CA ALA A 156 -1.95 17.01 3.73
C ALA A 156 -0.94 16.29 4.64
N GLN A 157 -0.33 17.04 5.56
CA GLN A 157 0.59 16.47 6.54
C GLN A 157 -0.12 15.46 7.44
N VAL A 158 0.52 14.31 7.67
CA VAL A 158 0.05 13.31 8.64
C VAL A 158 0.27 13.85 10.05
N ASN A 159 -0.79 13.96 10.83
CA ASN A 159 -0.72 14.58 12.14
C ASN A 159 -0.18 13.64 13.23
N ALA A 160 0.09 14.19 14.42
CA ALA A 160 0.67 13.44 15.53
C ALA A 160 -0.17 12.24 16.00
N LYS A 161 -1.51 12.36 16.00
CA LYS A 161 -2.40 11.25 16.40
C LYS A 161 -2.38 10.13 15.37
N GLN A 162 -2.38 10.49 14.08
CA GLN A 162 -2.26 9.53 12.99
C GLN A 162 -0.92 8.80 13.03
N ASN A 163 0.19 9.51 13.19
CA ASN A 163 1.52 8.91 13.31
C ASN A 163 1.65 8.04 14.56
N ALA A 164 1.06 8.43 15.71
CA ALA A 164 1.04 7.58 16.90
C ALA A 164 0.29 6.26 16.65
N SER A 165 -0.86 6.32 15.97
CA SER A 165 -1.62 5.13 15.61
C SER A 165 -0.95 4.27 14.55
N LEU A 166 -0.27 4.89 13.58
CA LEU A 166 0.49 4.19 12.55
C LEU A 166 1.67 3.43 13.16
N LYS A 167 2.48 4.08 14.01
CA LYS A 167 3.57 3.46 14.77
C LYS A 167 3.10 2.22 15.53
N TRP A 168 2.01 2.37 16.28
CA TRP A 168 1.43 1.26 17.02
C TRP A 168 0.96 0.13 16.10
N LEU A 169 0.24 0.46 15.02
CA LEU A 169 -0.31 -0.54 14.10
C LEU A 169 0.80 -1.31 13.36
N VAL A 170 1.81 -0.60 12.84
CA VAL A 170 2.95 -1.23 12.16
C VAL A 170 3.69 -2.15 13.12
N SER A 171 3.99 -1.70 14.34
CA SER A 171 4.69 -2.53 15.34
C SER A 171 3.94 -3.82 15.69
N GLU A 172 2.61 -3.77 15.86
CA GLU A 172 1.81 -4.98 16.11
C GLU A 172 1.81 -5.90 14.88
N LEU A 173 1.70 -5.35 13.67
CA LEU A 173 1.69 -6.13 12.43
C LEU A 173 3.05 -6.76 12.13
N GLU A 174 4.16 -6.07 12.37
CA GLU A 174 5.51 -6.62 12.28
C GLU A 174 5.67 -7.85 13.18
N SER A 175 5.26 -7.71 14.45
CA SER A 175 5.31 -8.81 15.41
C SER A 175 4.43 -10.00 14.99
N LEU A 176 3.20 -9.72 14.58
CA LEU A 176 2.21 -10.77 14.28
C LEU A 176 2.41 -11.45 12.93
N LEU A 177 3.08 -10.78 11.98
CA LEU A 177 3.33 -11.28 10.63
C LEU A 177 4.80 -11.61 10.36
N SER A 178 5.66 -11.47 11.37
CA SER A 178 7.12 -11.66 11.25
C SER A 178 7.76 -10.78 10.17
N LEU A 179 7.30 -9.53 10.08
CA LEU A 179 7.85 -8.51 9.17
C LEU A 179 8.90 -7.67 9.89
N THR A 180 9.73 -6.99 9.10
CA THR A 180 10.75 -6.04 9.55
C THR A 180 10.49 -4.66 8.96
N SER A 181 11.27 -3.67 9.40
CA SER A 181 11.20 -2.31 8.87
C SER A 181 11.47 -2.24 7.36
N ASP A 182 12.24 -3.19 6.82
CA ASP A 182 12.55 -3.27 5.39
C ASP A 182 11.35 -3.75 4.55
N ASP A 183 10.29 -4.24 5.20
CA ASP A 183 9.06 -4.72 4.58
C ASP A 183 7.94 -3.65 4.57
N ILE A 184 8.25 -2.41 4.99
CA ILE A 184 7.29 -1.31 5.07
C ILE A 184 7.62 -0.24 4.04
N TYR A 185 6.71 -0.02 3.09
CA TYR A 185 6.93 0.86 1.95
C TYR A 185 5.90 1.99 1.91
N ARG A 186 6.32 3.18 1.49
CA ARG A 186 5.38 4.21 1.01
C ARG A 186 4.89 3.85 -0.38
N HIS A 187 3.64 4.17 -0.67
CA HIS A 187 3.04 3.88 -1.95
C HIS A 187 3.84 4.38 -3.18
N PRO A 188 4.45 5.58 -3.17
CA PRO A 188 5.27 6.06 -4.30
C PRO A 188 6.56 5.28 -4.55
N GLU A 189 7.03 4.48 -3.59
CA GLU A 189 8.19 3.60 -3.80
C GLU A 189 7.78 2.43 -4.71
N ALA A 190 6.72 1.72 -4.30
CA ALA A 190 6.25 0.53 -5.00
C ALA A 190 5.59 0.82 -6.35
N SER A 191 4.91 1.96 -6.50
CA SER A 191 4.11 2.28 -7.69
C SER A 191 4.19 3.76 -8.07
N ARG A 192 3.85 4.08 -9.32
CA ARG A 192 3.93 5.45 -9.88
C ARG A 192 2.82 6.34 -9.33
N LYS A 193 2.99 6.79 -8.09
CA LYS A 193 2.05 7.61 -7.33
C LYS A 193 2.65 8.99 -7.06
N HIS A 194 1.85 9.88 -6.49
CA HIS A 194 2.31 11.23 -6.22
C HIS A 194 3.39 11.20 -5.13
N ALA A 195 4.51 11.89 -5.35
CA ALA A 195 5.70 11.77 -4.48
C ALA A 195 5.45 12.13 -3.00
N THR A 196 4.46 12.98 -2.72
CA THR A 196 4.09 13.36 -1.35
C THR A 196 3.08 12.42 -0.69
N GLU A 197 2.57 11.41 -1.39
CA GLU A 197 1.66 10.44 -0.79
C GLU A 197 2.37 9.69 0.33
N ALA A 198 1.80 9.78 1.53
CA ALA A 198 2.35 9.26 2.77
C ALA A 198 3.73 9.80 3.12
N SER A 199 4.28 10.85 2.49
CA SER A 199 5.69 11.27 2.72
C SER A 199 5.98 11.78 4.14
N THR A 200 4.95 12.24 4.85
CA THR A 200 5.05 12.71 6.25
C THR A 200 4.61 11.67 7.28
N ALA A 201 4.24 10.47 6.83
CA ALA A 201 3.90 9.37 7.71
C ALA A 201 5.15 8.83 8.42
N GLN A 202 5.04 8.50 9.70
CA GLN A 202 6.10 7.96 10.53
C GLN A 202 5.58 6.73 11.26
N TRP A 203 6.33 5.63 11.15
CA TRP A 203 6.12 4.38 11.89
C TRP A 203 7.38 4.00 12.65
#